data_AF-A0A0C9ZUY6-F1
#
_entry.id   AF-A0A0C9ZUY6-F1
#
_cell.length_a   1.000
_cell.length_b   1.000
_cell.length_c   1.000
_cell.angle_alpha   90.00
_cell.angle_beta   90.00
_cell.angle_gamma   90.00
#
_symmetry.space_group_name_H-M   'P 1'
#
loop_
_entity.id
_entity.type
_entity.pdbx_description
1 polymer ?
#
loop_
_entity_poly.entity_id
_entity_poly.type
_entity_poly.pdbx_seq_one_letter_code
_entity_poly.pdbx_strand_id
1 'polypeptide(L)'
;MYSKLTTVVLALACAFAPIGAVGVRRDNVRPHMARDTPPSTPAQVSCNNYQLWQANYGYQGASSVIFNSQLWTSKQYSYNNNPESSAAEWTQVGCCIEPITNKAECATIPAWYQSTAYTKGVKVIYSGRLWIATQSTQSNRPGDASGTWQGLGECKSY
;
A
#
# COMPACT_ATOMS: atom_id res chain seq x y z
N MET A 1 -38.45 19.25 3.75
CA MET A 1 -37.03 19.53 4.04
C MET A 1 -36.45 18.30 4.75
N TYR A 2 -35.87 17.36 4.00
CA TYR A 2 -35.27 16.16 4.58
C TYR A 2 -33.80 16.43 4.87
N SER A 3 -33.49 16.71 6.14
CA SER A 3 -32.13 16.71 6.68
C SER A 3 -31.70 15.25 6.86
N LYS A 4 -30.81 14.75 6.00
CA LYS A 4 -30.07 13.52 6.28
C LYS A 4 -28.77 13.90 6.98
N LEU A 5 -28.77 13.70 8.30
CA LEU A 5 -27.58 13.62 9.13
C LEU A 5 -26.67 12.52 8.57
N THR A 6 -25.58 12.90 7.91
CA THR A 6 -24.50 11.96 7.56
C THR A 6 -23.65 11.75 8.80
N THR A 7 -24.09 10.82 9.65
CA THR A 7 -23.29 10.21 10.70
C THR A 7 -22.18 9.38 10.05
N VAL A 8 -20.97 9.94 9.92
CA VAL A 8 -19.75 9.14 9.63
C VAL A 8 -19.16 8.75 10.97
N VAL A 9 -19.63 7.61 11.50
CA VAL A 9 -19.07 6.98 12.69
C VAL A 9 -18.09 5.90 12.28
N LEU A 10 -16.99 5.86 13.04
CA LEU A 10 -15.97 4.82 13.16
C LEU A 10 -14.89 4.79 12.06
N ALA A 11 -13.84 5.58 12.29
CA ALA A 11 -12.49 5.12 12.04
C ALA A 11 -12.28 3.83 12.86
N LEU A 12 -12.36 2.67 12.20
CA LEU A 12 -11.80 1.45 12.74
C LEU A 12 -10.28 1.65 12.73
N ALA A 13 -9.77 2.13 13.87
CA ALA A 13 -8.35 2.07 14.17
C ALA A 13 -7.86 0.64 13.98
N CYS A 14 -6.68 0.46 13.37
CA CYS A 14 -5.99 -0.82 13.24
C CYS A 14 -5.98 -1.56 14.59
N ALA A 15 -6.95 -2.45 14.80
CA ALA A 15 -6.98 -3.38 15.91
C ALA A 15 -6.26 -4.63 15.43
N PHE A 16 -5.08 -4.90 16.00
CA PHE A 16 -4.33 -6.11 15.72
C PHE A 16 -5.14 -7.35 16.08
N ALA A 17 -5.14 -8.35 15.20
CA ALA A 17 -5.44 -9.72 15.58
C ALA A 17 -4.28 -10.24 16.47
N PRO A 18 -4.56 -10.85 17.64
CA PRO A 18 -3.50 -11.45 18.44
C PRO A 18 -2.92 -12.67 17.70
N ILE A 19 -1.60 -12.66 17.50
CA ILE A 19 -0.85 -13.85 17.09
C ILE A 19 -1.11 -14.93 18.16
N GLY A 20 -1.60 -16.09 17.72
CA GLY A 20 -2.03 -17.18 18.59
C GLY A 20 -0.97 -17.56 19.62
N ALA A 21 -1.33 -17.50 20.89
CA ALA A 21 -0.54 -18.04 21.97
C ALA A 21 -0.46 -19.58 21.79
N VAL A 22 0.69 -20.06 21.32
CA VAL A 22 1.06 -21.48 21.43
C VAL A 22 1.16 -21.78 22.93
N GLY A 23 0.26 -22.61 23.43
CA GLY A 23 0.25 -23.04 24.83
C GLY A 23 1.52 -23.83 25.16
N VAL A 24 2.40 -23.26 25.99
CA VAL A 24 3.53 -23.97 26.59
C VAL A 24 3.25 -24.18 28.08
N ARG A 25 3.48 -25.42 28.52
CA ARG A 25 3.12 -25.98 29.82
C ARG A 25 3.82 -25.26 30.99
N ARG A 26 3.14 -25.26 32.14
CA ARG A 26 3.62 -24.79 33.43
C ARG A 26 4.78 -25.65 33.90
N ASP A 27 5.95 -25.06 34.11
CA ASP A 27 6.91 -25.46 35.15
C ASP A 27 7.70 -24.23 35.64
N ASN A 28 8.01 -24.26 36.94
CA ASN A 28 8.10 -23.15 37.87
C ASN A 28 9.55 -22.79 38.22
N VAL A 29 10.14 -21.66 37.75
CA VAL A 29 11.35 -21.04 38.35
C VAL A 29 11.45 -19.50 38.10
N ARG A 30 11.52 -18.74 39.21
CA ARG A 30 12.05 -17.35 39.44
C ARG A 30 11.45 -16.13 38.71
N PRO A 31 11.11 -15.03 39.42
CA PRO A 31 10.70 -13.78 38.80
C PRO A 31 11.94 -12.99 38.37
N HIS A 32 12.45 -13.23 37.17
CA HIS A 32 13.08 -12.14 36.43
C HIS A 32 11.93 -11.27 35.92
N MET A 33 11.88 -10.01 36.36
CA MET A 33 10.98 -9.01 35.80
C MET A 33 11.33 -8.83 34.31
N ALA A 34 10.73 -9.66 33.47
CA ALA A 34 10.56 -9.35 32.06
C ALA A 34 9.73 -8.06 32.05
N ARG A 35 10.36 -6.98 31.63
CA ARG A 35 9.68 -5.72 31.37
C ARG A 35 8.85 -5.98 30.11
N ASP A 36 7.63 -6.48 30.32
CA ASP A 36 6.60 -6.55 29.29
C ASP A 36 6.38 -5.12 28.81
N THR A 37 7.11 -4.76 27.77
CA THR A 37 6.93 -3.48 27.10
C THR A 37 5.60 -3.62 26.37
N PRO A 38 4.57 -2.79 26.65
CA PRO A 38 3.33 -2.84 25.90
C PRO A 38 3.68 -2.74 24.41
N PRO A 39 3.04 -3.53 23.52
CA PRO A 39 3.24 -3.34 22.09
C PRO A 39 2.92 -1.88 21.78
N SER A 40 3.94 -1.14 21.34
CA SER A 40 3.81 0.27 21.01
C SER A 40 2.80 0.40 19.88
N THR A 41 1.68 1.07 20.13
CA THR A 41 0.70 1.40 19.10
C THR A 41 1.42 2.09 17.93
N PRO A 42 1.30 1.59 16.68
CA PRO A 42 1.89 2.24 15.53
C PRO A 42 1.42 3.70 15.44
N ALA A 43 2.35 4.61 15.17
CA ALA A 43 2.03 6.02 14.98
C ALA A 43 1.04 6.20 13.81
N GLN A 44 0.13 7.17 13.93
CA GLN A 44 -0.72 7.59 12.81
C GLN A 44 0.07 8.57 11.92
N VAL A 45 0.04 8.36 10.61
CA VAL A 45 0.79 9.15 9.63
C VAL A 45 -0.09 9.54 8.44
N SER A 46 0.19 10.68 7.83
CA SER A 46 -0.43 11.05 6.56
C SER A 46 0.13 10.18 5.44
N CYS A 47 -0.75 9.49 4.73
CA CYS A 47 -0.39 8.66 3.57
C CYS A 47 -0.60 9.39 2.23
N ASN A 48 -0.98 10.67 2.25
CA ASN A 48 -1.17 11.43 1.03
C ASN A 48 0.14 11.51 0.24
N ASN A 49 0.04 11.42 -1.09
CA ASN A 49 1.15 11.40 -2.05
C ASN A 49 2.01 10.14 -2.09
N TYR A 50 1.75 9.14 -1.24
CA TYR A 50 2.39 7.84 -1.39
C TYR A 50 1.58 6.94 -2.34
N GLN A 51 2.31 6.21 -3.19
CA GLN A 51 1.72 5.22 -4.08
C GLN A 51 1.29 3.98 -3.30
N LEU A 52 0.27 3.29 -3.79
CA LEU A 52 -0.06 1.95 -3.31
C LEU A 52 1.07 0.97 -3.72
N TRP A 53 1.34 -0.02 -2.87
CA TRP A 53 2.24 -1.12 -3.24
C TRP A 53 1.67 -1.88 -4.44
N GLN A 54 2.57 -2.41 -5.27
CA GLN A 54 2.28 -3.09 -6.52
C GLN A 54 3.16 -4.32 -6.64
N ALA A 55 2.54 -5.45 -6.96
CA ALA A 55 3.27 -6.64 -7.37
C ALA A 55 4.06 -6.38 -8.66
N ASN A 56 5.16 -7.11 -8.84
CA ASN A 56 6.00 -7.03 -10.04
C ASN A 56 6.58 -5.63 -10.35
N TYR A 57 6.61 -4.74 -9.36
CA TYR A 57 7.28 -3.44 -9.43
C TYR A 57 8.50 -3.42 -8.50
N GLY A 58 9.63 -2.92 -9.00
CA GLY A 58 10.87 -2.81 -8.24
C GLY A 58 10.94 -1.53 -7.43
N TYR A 59 11.07 -1.64 -6.11
CA TYR A 59 11.22 -0.53 -5.19
C TYR A 59 12.69 -0.39 -4.79
N GLN A 60 13.27 0.79 -4.99
CA GLN A 60 14.62 1.11 -4.51
C GLN A 60 14.62 1.25 -2.98
N GLY A 61 15.79 1.17 -2.33
CA GLY A 61 15.89 1.50 -0.90
C GLY A 61 15.32 2.90 -0.59
N ALA A 62 14.72 3.04 0.59
CA ALA A 62 13.97 4.23 1.04
C ALA A 62 12.70 4.57 0.25
N SER A 63 12.26 3.74 -0.69
CA SER A 63 10.95 3.90 -1.35
C SER A 63 9.83 3.71 -0.33
N SER A 64 8.80 4.54 -0.41
CA SER A 64 7.65 4.44 0.49
C SER A 64 6.37 4.10 -0.26
N VAL A 65 5.56 3.21 0.33
CA VAL A 65 4.33 2.68 -0.25
C VAL A 65 3.24 2.54 0.80
N ILE A 66 2.00 2.58 0.33
CA ILE A 66 0.83 2.24 1.12
C ILE A 66 0.48 0.77 0.87
N PHE A 67 0.37 -0.02 1.94
CA PHE A 67 -0.07 -1.41 1.88
C PHE A 67 -0.94 -1.70 3.11
N ASN A 68 -2.12 -2.30 2.91
CA ASN A 68 -3.10 -2.56 3.98
C ASN A 68 -3.37 -1.35 4.90
N SER A 69 -3.58 -0.16 4.32
CA SER A 69 -3.77 1.11 5.05
C SER A 69 -2.64 1.47 6.03
N GLN A 70 -1.43 1.02 5.75
CA GLN A 70 -0.21 1.35 6.49
C GLN A 70 0.85 1.90 5.55
N LEU A 71 1.67 2.83 6.06
CA LEU A 71 2.83 3.35 5.35
C LEU A 71 4.05 2.49 5.66
N TRP A 72 4.74 2.07 4.62
CA TRP A 72 5.94 1.25 4.69
C TRP A 72 7.07 1.91 3.92
N THR A 73 8.30 1.76 4.42
CA THR A 73 9.51 2.19 3.73
C THR A 73 10.43 1.00 3.52
N SER A 74 10.94 0.84 2.29
CA SER A 74 11.90 -0.22 1.97
C SER A 74 13.27 0.10 2.57
N LYS A 75 13.93 -0.92 3.14
CA LYS A 75 15.29 -0.85 3.67
C LYS A 75 16.35 -1.02 2.56
N GLN A 76 15.97 -1.74 1.52
CA GLN A 76 16.81 -2.14 0.39
C GLN A 76 15.96 -2.28 -0.87
N TYR A 77 16.56 -2.73 -1.97
CA TYR A 77 15.79 -3.10 -3.15
C TYR A 77 14.79 -4.22 -2.81
N SER A 78 13.52 -4.02 -3.18
CA SER A 78 12.45 -5.01 -2.98
C SER A 78 11.69 -5.20 -4.28
N TYR A 79 11.50 -6.45 -4.71
CA TYR A 79 10.74 -6.82 -5.90
C TYR A 79 9.78 -7.95 -5.58
N ASN A 80 8.49 -7.74 -5.85
CA ASN A 80 7.41 -8.70 -5.62
C ASN A 80 7.23 -9.18 -4.15
N ASN A 81 8.04 -8.67 -3.22
CA ASN A 81 7.93 -8.91 -1.80
C ASN A 81 6.99 -7.88 -1.19
N ASN A 82 5.85 -8.35 -0.66
CA ASN A 82 4.89 -7.47 0.00
C ASN A 82 5.43 -7.02 1.37
N PRO A 83 5.05 -5.83 1.86
CA PRO A 83 5.62 -5.27 3.09
C PRO A 83 5.32 -6.07 4.36
N GLU A 84 4.15 -6.71 4.45
CA GLU A 84 3.70 -7.41 5.66
C GLU A 84 4.43 -8.75 5.88
N SER A 85 4.67 -9.51 4.81
CA SER A 85 5.36 -10.81 4.91
C SER A 85 6.88 -10.72 4.85
N SER A 86 7.43 -9.52 4.57
CA SER A 86 8.84 -9.34 4.19
C SER A 86 9.54 -8.33 5.10
N ALA A 87 9.47 -8.54 6.42
CA ALA A 87 10.00 -7.63 7.44
C ALA A 87 11.52 -7.36 7.33
N ALA A 88 12.29 -8.22 6.65
CA ALA A 88 13.71 -7.97 6.37
C ALA A 88 13.93 -6.86 5.32
N GLU A 89 12.94 -6.61 4.47
CA GLU A 89 13.01 -5.64 3.37
C GLU A 89 12.22 -4.36 3.66
N TRP A 90 11.24 -4.41 4.55
CA TRP A 90 10.34 -3.29 4.83
C TRP A 90 10.34 -2.91 6.30
N THR A 91 10.19 -1.60 6.55
CA THR A 91 9.93 -1.04 7.88
C THR A 91 8.54 -0.42 7.87
N GLN A 92 7.69 -0.79 8.82
CA GLN A 92 6.43 -0.10 9.03
C GLN A 92 6.71 1.29 9.63
N VAL A 93 6.20 2.33 8.97
CA VAL A 93 6.32 3.72 9.44
C VAL A 93 5.15 4.08 10.35
N GLY A 94 3.95 3.65 9.98
CA GLY A 94 2.74 3.94 10.75
C GLY A 94 1.47 3.55 10.01
N CYS A 95 0.34 3.75 10.67
CA CYS A 95 -0.97 3.56 10.06
C CYS A 95 -1.42 4.84 9.35
N CYS A 96 -2.08 4.69 8.20
CA CYS A 96 -2.59 5.83 7.46
C CYS A 96 -3.76 6.49 8.18
N ILE A 97 -3.70 7.82 8.29
CA ILE A 97 -4.86 8.64 8.66
C ILE A 97 -5.84 8.61 7.49
N GLU A 98 -7.07 8.15 7.75
CA GLU A 98 -8.16 8.17 6.78
C GLU A 98 -8.91 9.52 6.79
N PRO A 99 -9.51 9.95 5.66
CA PRO A 99 -9.45 9.29 4.36
C PRO A 99 -8.10 9.52 3.65
N ILE A 100 -7.58 8.49 2.99
CA ILE A 100 -6.44 8.64 2.07
C ILE A 100 -6.93 9.32 0.78
N THR A 101 -6.40 10.50 0.46
CA THR A 101 -6.85 11.31 -0.70
C THR A 101 -5.88 11.28 -1.88
N ASN A 102 -5.09 10.22 -2.01
CA ASN A 102 -4.07 10.03 -3.06
C ASN A 102 -4.64 9.63 -4.43
N LYS A 103 -5.76 10.24 -4.83
CA LYS A 103 -6.39 10.00 -6.13
C LYS A 103 -5.69 10.82 -7.23
N ALA A 104 -5.53 10.20 -8.40
CA ALA A 104 -4.92 10.77 -9.58
C ALA A 104 -5.91 11.54 -10.45
N GLU A 105 -5.42 12.58 -11.13
CA GLU A 105 -6.16 13.30 -12.17
C GLU A 105 -6.17 12.48 -13.46
N CYS A 106 -7.36 12.10 -13.93
CA CYS A 106 -7.52 11.22 -15.10
C CYS A 106 -8.28 11.86 -16.26
N ALA A 107 -8.83 13.07 -16.11
CA ALA A 107 -9.81 13.65 -17.04
C ALA A 107 -9.40 13.70 -18.52
N THR A 108 -8.10 13.71 -18.82
CA THR A 108 -7.56 13.82 -20.20
C THR A 108 -6.73 12.61 -20.62
N ILE A 109 -6.67 11.56 -19.79
CA ILE A 109 -5.80 10.42 -20.03
C ILE A 109 -6.59 9.34 -20.79
N PRO A 110 -6.10 8.83 -21.93
CA PRO A 110 -6.80 7.82 -22.68
C PRO A 110 -6.86 6.48 -21.94
N ALA A 111 -7.90 5.68 -22.19
CA ALA A 111 -7.94 4.30 -21.73
C ALA A 111 -6.85 3.47 -22.40
N TRP A 112 -6.30 2.48 -21.69
CA TRP A 112 -5.37 1.51 -22.26
C TRP A 112 -6.06 0.63 -23.31
N TYR A 113 -5.34 0.32 -24.39
CA TYR A 113 -5.80 -0.50 -25.49
C TYR A 113 -4.70 -1.48 -25.94
N GLN A 114 -5.06 -2.75 -26.11
CA GLN A 114 -4.12 -3.86 -26.31
C GLN A 114 -3.26 -3.75 -27.58
N SER A 115 -3.75 -3.09 -28.62
CA SER A 115 -3.03 -2.98 -29.91
C SER A 115 -2.16 -1.73 -30.03
N THR A 116 -2.18 -0.85 -29.02
CA THR A 116 -1.47 0.43 -29.06
C THR A 116 -0.05 0.27 -28.54
N ALA A 117 0.94 0.78 -29.29
CA ALA A 117 2.30 0.88 -28.81
C ALA A 117 2.44 2.09 -27.87
N TYR A 118 2.94 1.85 -26.66
CA TYR A 118 3.18 2.83 -25.63
C TYR A 118 4.67 2.98 -25.39
N THR A 119 5.22 4.16 -25.63
CA THR A 119 6.60 4.48 -25.25
C THR A 119 6.71 4.74 -23.75
N LYS A 120 7.92 4.62 -23.20
CA LYS A 120 8.19 4.99 -21.80
C LYS A 120 7.67 6.39 -21.49
N GLY A 121 6.97 6.52 -20.37
CA GLY A 121 6.38 7.78 -19.88
C GLY A 121 4.94 8.02 -20.33
N VAL A 122 4.40 7.23 -21.26
CA VAL A 122 2.99 7.36 -21.67
C VAL A 122 2.08 6.94 -20.52
N LYS A 123 1.03 7.75 -20.30
CA LYS A 123 0.01 7.51 -19.29
C LYS A 123 -1.26 6.95 -19.90
N VAL A 124 -1.88 6.02 -19.20
CA VAL A 124 -3.16 5.41 -19.59
C VAL A 124 -4.05 5.19 -18.37
N ILE A 125 -5.36 5.13 -18.60
CA ILE A 125 -6.32 4.68 -17.60
C ILE A 125 -6.58 3.19 -17.81
N TYR A 126 -6.49 2.41 -16.74
CA TYR A 126 -6.86 1.01 -16.79
C TYR A 126 -7.43 0.55 -15.44
N SER A 127 -8.62 -0.06 -15.49
CA SER A 127 -9.35 -0.56 -14.31
C SER A 127 -9.50 0.49 -13.20
N GLY A 128 -9.97 1.70 -13.53
CA GLY A 128 -10.18 2.74 -12.50
C GLY A 128 -8.92 3.53 -12.10
N ARG A 129 -7.75 3.22 -12.66
CA ARG A 129 -6.45 3.67 -12.14
C ARG A 129 -5.61 4.32 -13.23
N LEU A 130 -4.80 5.30 -12.83
CA LEU A 130 -3.79 5.91 -13.69
C LEU A 130 -2.52 5.07 -13.68
N TRP A 131 -1.98 4.79 -14.85
CA TRP A 131 -0.74 4.06 -15.04
C TRP A 131 0.22 4.84 -15.92
N ILE A 132 1.52 4.64 -15.73
CA ILE A 132 2.59 5.17 -16.58
C ILE A 132 3.52 4.05 -17.04
N ALA A 133 3.86 4.03 -18.32
CA ALA A 133 4.78 3.05 -18.88
C ALA A 133 6.21 3.32 -18.37
N THR A 134 6.84 2.34 -17.72
CA THR A 134 8.23 2.44 -17.22
C THR A 134 9.26 2.10 -18.31
N GLN A 135 8.80 1.36 -19.32
CA GLN A 135 9.52 0.90 -20.49
C GLN A 135 8.55 0.84 -21.68
N SER A 136 9.07 0.82 -22.90
CA SER A 136 8.21 0.71 -24.10
C SER A 136 7.51 -0.65 -24.13
N THR A 137 6.21 -0.66 -24.43
CA THR A 137 5.39 -1.87 -24.50
C THR A 137 4.27 -1.70 -25.53
N GLN A 138 3.62 -2.80 -25.93
CA GLN A 138 2.45 -2.77 -26.81
C GLN A 138 1.33 -3.64 -26.24
N SER A 139 1.64 -4.88 -25.87
CA SER A 139 0.65 -5.87 -25.44
C SER A 139 0.57 -6.07 -23.93
N ASN A 140 1.52 -5.56 -23.14
CA ASN A 140 1.48 -5.72 -21.69
C ASN A 140 0.36 -4.88 -21.09
N ARG A 141 -0.47 -5.53 -20.29
CA ARG A 141 -1.61 -4.92 -19.63
C ARG A 141 -1.12 -4.22 -18.36
N PRO A 142 -1.60 -3.01 -18.04
CA PRO A 142 -1.28 -2.39 -16.76
C PRO A 142 -1.69 -3.28 -15.58
N GLY A 143 -0.74 -3.51 -14.68
CA GLY A 143 -0.89 -4.41 -13.54
C GLY A 143 -0.61 -5.90 -13.82
N ASP A 144 -0.13 -6.26 -15.02
CA ASP A 144 0.37 -7.60 -15.28
C ASP A 144 1.73 -7.88 -14.61
N ALA A 145 2.26 -9.09 -14.79
CA ALA A 145 3.52 -9.51 -14.17
C ALA A 145 4.79 -8.96 -14.83
N SER A 146 4.68 -8.20 -15.91
CA SER A 146 5.85 -7.73 -16.67
C SER A 146 6.62 -6.59 -16.00
N GLY A 147 5.97 -5.87 -15.08
CA GLY A 147 6.54 -4.66 -14.46
C GLY A 147 6.70 -3.48 -15.44
N THR A 148 6.07 -3.52 -16.62
CA THR A 148 6.15 -2.44 -17.64
C THR A 148 5.34 -1.20 -17.28
N TRP A 149 4.46 -1.29 -16.27
CA TRP A 149 3.55 -0.23 -15.85
C TRP A 149 3.71 0.07 -14.37
N GLN A 150 3.88 1.34 -14.04
CA GLN A 150 3.78 1.86 -12.67
C GLN A 150 2.39 2.46 -12.46
N GLY A 151 1.77 2.17 -11.33
CA GLY A 151 0.48 2.74 -10.94
C GLY A 151 0.66 4.04 -10.19
N LEU A 152 -0.10 5.07 -10.58
CA LEU A 152 -0.05 6.41 -10.00
C LEU A 152 -1.24 6.73 -9.09
N GLY A 153 -2.11 5.75 -8.85
CA GLY A 153 -3.28 5.88 -7.97
C GLY A 153 -4.61 5.66 -8.70
N GLU A 154 -5.70 5.65 -7.93
CA GLU A 154 -7.06 5.60 -8.46
C GLU A 154 -7.47 6.96 -9.03
N CYS A 155 -8.31 6.97 -10.07
CA CYS A 155 -8.83 8.22 -10.60
C CYS A 155 -9.74 8.95 -9.59
N LYS A 156 -9.65 10.29 -9.53
CA LYS A 156 -10.53 11.16 -8.71
C LYS A 156 -12.00 11.06 -9.09
N SER A 157 -12.27 10.93 -10.38
CA SER A 157 -13.59 10.74 -10.97
C SER A 157 -13.50 9.72 -12.09
N TYR A 158 -14.54 8.91 -12.22
CA TYR A 158 -14.75 8.01 -13.35
C TYR A 158 -16.09 8.37 -14.01
#